data_AF-A0A916FDM1-F1
#
_entry.id   AF-A0A916FDM1-F1
#
_cell.length_a   1.000
_cell.length_b   1.000
_cell.length_c   1.000
_cell.angle_alpha   90.00
_cell.angle_beta   90.00
_cell.angle_gamma   90.00
#
_symmetry.space_group_name_H-M   'P 1'
#
loop_
_entity.id
_entity.type
_entity.pdbx_description
1 polymer ?
#
loop_
_entity_poly.entity_id
_entity_poly.type
_entity_poly.pdbx_seq_one_letter_code
_entity_poly.pdbx_strand_id
1 'polypeptide(L)'
;MVIIDTDILIDAGRGLADAVACLQDIEKRFQVIKLAEPISDTAVDLLHRYRLSHGLLIADSLIAATALSLNEPFVTKNQGDYRFITGLQLLPYPRPFVVTP
;
A
#
# COMPACT_ATOMS: atom_id res chain seq x y z
N MET A 1 -3.54 -10.26 -2.79
CA MET A 1 -2.31 -9.65 -2.24
C MET A 1 -1.95 -8.45 -3.11
N VAL A 2 -2.26 -7.26 -2.63
CA VAL A 2 -2.01 -6.00 -3.35
C VAL A 2 -0.67 -5.45 -2.86
N ILE A 3 0.37 -5.54 -3.70
CA ILE A 3 1.63 -4.82 -3.48
C ILE A 3 1.51 -3.53 -4.28
N ILE A 4 1.38 -2.38 -3.61
CA ILE A 4 1.61 -1.08 -4.23
C ILE A 4 2.87 -0.54 -3.57
N ASP A 5 4.00 -0.72 -4.26
CA ASP A 5 5.21 0.01 -3.93
C ASP A 5 5.01 1.46 -4.38
N THR A 6 5.16 2.43 -3.49
CA THR A 6 4.91 3.85 -3.80
C THR A 6 5.96 4.40 -4.76
N ASP A 7 7.16 3.82 -4.78
CA ASP A 7 8.26 4.27 -5.63
C ASP A 7 7.97 4.05 -7.12
N ILE A 8 7.29 2.95 -7.49
CA ILE A 8 7.02 2.64 -8.90
C ILE A 8 6.03 3.61 -9.55
N LEU A 9 5.09 4.15 -8.77
CA LEU A 9 4.13 5.15 -9.23
C LEU A 9 4.79 6.53 -9.40
N ILE A 10 5.74 6.87 -8.53
CA ILE A 10 6.51 8.12 -8.62
C ILE A 10 7.46 8.07 -9.83
N ASP A 11 8.13 6.95 -10.05
CA ASP A 11 9.07 6.78 -11.16
C ASP A 11 8.35 6.66 -12.52
N ALA A 12 7.20 5.98 -12.57
CA ALA A 12 6.35 5.98 -13.77
C ALA A 12 5.83 7.40 -14.09
N GLY A 13 5.46 8.18 -13.07
CA GLY A 13 5.05 9.58 -13.22
C GLY A 13 6.15 10.50 -13.76
N ARG A 14 7.43 10.12 -13.61
CA ARG A 14 8.60 10.84 -14.15
C ARG A 14 8.96 10.44 -15.59
N GLY A 15 8.24 9.49 -16.19
CA GLY A 15 8.44 9.09 -17.59
C GLY A 15 9.71 8.28 -17.84
N LEU A 16 10.29 7.65 -16.81
CA LEU A 16 11.37 6.68 -17.03
C LEU A 16 10.78 5.47 -17.77
N ALA A 17 11.27 5.20 -18.98
CA ALA A 17 10.76 4.12 -19.83
C ALA A 17 10.77 2.75 -19.13
N ASP A 18 11.80 2.48 -18.32
CA ASP A 18 11.93 1.25 -17.55
C ASP A 18 10.85 1.13 -16.45
N ALA A 19 10.46 2.25 -15.83
CA ALA A 19 9.42 2.26 -14.80
C ALA A 19 8.03 2.03 -15.42
N VAL A 20 7.76 2.62 -16.60
CA VAL A 20 6.50 2.40 -17.33
C VAL A 20 6.38 0.95 -17.80
N ALA A 21 7.46 0.36 -18.32
CA ALA A 21 7.50 -1.05 -18.70
C ALA A 21 7.28 -1.97 -17.48
N CYS A 22 7.92 -1.67 -16.35
CA CYS A 22 7.72 -2.41 -15.10
C CYS A 22 6.26 -2.33 -14.63
N LEU A 23 5.63 -1.15 -14.69
CA LEU A 23 4.23 -0.96 -14.35
C LEU A 23 3.33 -1.86 -15.20
N GLN A 24 3.51 -1.84 -16.53
CA GLN A 24 2.72 -2.67 -17.45
C GLN A 24 2.81 -4.16 -17.15
N ASP A 25 3.98 -4.65 -16.73
CA ASP A 25 4.15 -6.06 -16.36
C ASP A 25 3.51 -6.41 -15.01
N ILE A 26 3.47 -5.45 -14.07
CA ILE A 26 2.74 -5.59 -12.81
C ILE A 26 1.24 -5.62 -13.06
N GLU A 27 0.71 -4.75 -13.92
CA GLU A 27 -0.72 -4.71 -14.28
C GLU A 27 -1.21 -6.03 -14.89
N LYS A 28 -0.33 -6.79 -15.56
CA LYS A 28 -0.67 -8.12 -16.10
C LYS A 28 -0.75 -9.21 -15.03
N ARG A 29 -0.07 -9.04 -13.90
CA ARG A 29 0.08 -10.06 -12.85
C ARG A 29 -0.78 -9.79 -11.63
N PHE A 30 -1.19 -8.53 -11.44
CA PHE A 30 -1.92 -8.08 -10.27
C PHE A 30 -3.15 -7.29 -10.68
N GLN A 31 -4.20 -7.39 -9.86
CA GLN A 31 -5.37 -6.56 -10.02
C GLN A 31 -5.03 -5.11 -9.62
N VAL A 32 -5.24 -4.18 -10.55
CA VAL A 32 -5.14 -2.75 -10.29
C VAL A 32 -6.46 -2.26 -9.71
N ILE A 33 -6.40 -1.68 -8.52
CA ILE A 33 -7.56 -1.08 -7.86
C ILE A 33 -7.45 0.43 -8.01
N LYS A 34 -8.48 1.03 -8.63
CA LYS A 34 -8.56 2.49 -8.76
C LYS A 34 -9.04 3.09 -7.46
N LEU A 35 -8.50 4.26 -7.11
CA LEU A 35 -9.03 5.06 -6.02
C LEU A 35 -10.48 5.46 -6.31
N ALA A 36 -11.33 5.24 -5.32
CA ALA A 36 -12.72 5.64 -5.32
C ALA A 36 -12.97 6.62 -4.17
N GLU A 37 -14.05 7.38 -4.26
CA GLU A 37 -14.43 8.38 -3.25
C GLU A 37 -14.42 7.83 -1.80
N PRO A 38 -14.98 6.64 -1.50
CA PRO A 38 -14.94 6.09 -0.13
C PRO A 38 -13.52 5.80 0.39
N ILE A 39 -12.60 5.45 -0.50
CA ILE A 39 -11.19 5.23 -0.16
C ILE A 39 -10.53 6.57 0.18
N SER A 40 -10.82 7.60 -0.61
CA SER A 40 -10.30 8.96 -0.37
C SER A 40 -10.76 9.51 0.98
N ASP A 41 -12.05 9.39 1.30
CA ASP A 41 -12.61 9.84 2.57
C ASP A 41 -11.97 9.12 3.76
N THR A 42 -11.84 7.79 3.64
CA THR A 42 -11.16 6.97 4.66
C THR A 42 -9.71 7.40 4.84
N ALA A 43 -8.98 7.72 3.77
CA ALA A 43 -7.59 8.18 3.85
C ALA A 43 -7.47 9.51 4.58
N VAL A 44 -8.38 10.46 4.32
CA VAL A 44 -8.45 11.75 5.04
C VAL A 44 -8.68 11.51 6.53
N ASP A 45 -9.59 10.62 6.90
CA ASP A 45 -9.87 10.27 8.30
C ASP A 45 -8.67 9.62 8.99
N LEU A 46 -7.90 8.80 8.27
CA LEU A 46 -6.66 8.22 8.79
C LEU A 46 -5.60 9.30 9.02
N LEU A 47 -5.46 10.26 8.10
CA LEU A 47 -4.53 11.38 8.25
C LEU A 47 -4.88 12.24 9.46
N HIS A 48 -6.15 12.60 9.63
CA HIS A 48 -6.58 13.36 10.82
C HIS A 48 -6.23 12.65 12.13
N ARG A 49 -6.37 11.33 12.17
CA ARG A 49 -6.10 10.52 13.38
C ARG A 49 -4.61 10.30 13.66
N TYR A 50 -3.84 10.01 12.61
CA TYR A 50 -2.50 9.41 12.79
C TYR A 50 -1.34 10.26 12.28
N ARG A 51 -1.59 11.36 11.54
CA ARG A 51 -0.51 12.20 11.02
C ARG A 51 0.38 12.77 12.12
N LEU A 52 -0.22 13.37 13.15
CA LEU A 52 0.53 14.04 14.22
C LEU A 52 1.07 13.07 15.27
N SER A 53 0.39 11.94 15.48
CA SER A 53 0.73 10.97 16.52
C SER A 53 1.72 9.91 16.06
N HIS A 54 1.64 9.48 14.80
CA HIS A 54 2.43 8.37 14.27
C HIS A 54 3.14 8.70 12.94
N GLY A 55 3.03 9.95 12.46
CA GLY A 55 3.73 10.39 11.26
C GLY A 55 3.15 9.84 9.95
N LEU A 56 1.92 9.31 9.92
CA LEU A 56 1.32 8.69 8.74
C LEU A 56 1.44 9.61 7.50
N LEU A 57 1.94 9.09 6.39
CA LEU A 57 2.08 9.82 5.13
C LEU A 57 0.81 9.73 4.28
N ILE A 58 0.66 10.65 3.32
CA ILE A 58 -0.50 10.68 2.42
C ILE A 58 -0.61 9.39 1.61
N ALA A 59 0.50 8.94 1.00
CA ALA A 59 0.51 7.71 0.22
C ALA A 59 0.16 6.48 1.08
N ASP A 60 0.75 6.37 2.28
CA ASP A 60 0.45 5.26 3.21
C ASP A 60 -1.01 5.27 3.67
N SER A 61 -1.58 6.47 3.88
CA SER A 61 -2.99 6.60 4.24
C SER A 61 -3.92 6.10 3.14
N LEU A 62 -3.60 6.33 1.87
CA LEU A 62 -4.36 5.82 0.73
C LEU A 62 -4.26 4.30 0.61
N ILE A 63 -3.07 3.73 0.86
CA ILE A 63 -2.85 2.29 0.85
C ILE A 63 -3.66 1.60 1.96
N ALA A 64 -3.54 2.11 3.19
CA ALA A 64 -4.29 1.58 4.34
C ALA A 64 -5.80 1.74 4.16
N ALA A 65 -6.26 2.90 3.67
CA ALA A 65 -7.66 3.16 3.37
C ALA A 65 -8.20 2.18 2.32
N THR A 66 -7.43 1.90 1.27
CA THR A 66 -7.84 0.93 0.24
C THR A 66 -8.08 -0.46 0.86
N ALA A 67 -7.15 -0.94 1.68
CA ALA A 67 -7.29 -2.23 2.35
C ALA A 67 -8.50 -2.26 3.30
N LEU A 68 -8.74 -1.17 4.05
CA LEU A 68 -9.89 -1.04 4.95
C LEU A 68 -11.22 -1.00 4.18
N SER A 69 -11.33 -0.19 3.13
CA SER A 69 -12.55 -0.05 2.34
C SER A 69 -12.93 -1.34 1.62
N LEU A 70 -11.95 -2.15 1.24
CA LEU A 70 -12.18 -3.47 0.61
C LEU A 70 -12.31 -4.60 1.65
N ASN A 71 -12.05 -4.32 2.92
CA ASN A 71 -11.97 -5.31 3.98
C ASN A 71 -11.00 -6.47 3.67
N GLU A 72 -9.86 -6.13 3.07
CA GLU A 72 -8.86 -7.10 2.62
C GLU A 72 -7.67 -7.17 3.59
N PRO A 73 -7.08 -8.37 3.81
CA PRO A 73 -5.85 -8.50 4.58
C PRO A 73 -4.69 -7.75 3.92
N PHE A 74 -3.91 -7.06 4.74
CA PHE A 74 -2.81 -6.20 4.30
C PHE A 74 -1.45 -6.81 4.69
N VAL A 75 -0.56 -6.99 3.71
CA VAL A 75 0.80 -7.50 3.91
C VAL A 75 1.78 -6.41 3.48
N THR A 76 2.71 -6.04 4.37
CA THR A 76 3.79 -5.09 4.04
C THR A 76 5.09 -5.48 4.74
N LYS A 77 6.24 -5.09 4.17
CA LYS A 77 7.53 -5.14 4.89
C LYS A 77 7.58 -4.09 6.00
N ASN A 78 6.92 -2.96 5.80
CA ASN A 78 6.97 -1.78 6.66
C ASN A 78 5.92 -1.87 7.78
N GLN A 79 5.92 -2.99 8.50
CA GLN A 79 4.90 -3.31 9.52
C GLN A 79 4.76 -2.20 10.58
N GLY A 80 5.86 -1.52 10.92
CA GLY A 80 5.87 -0.42 11.89
C GLY A 80 5.02 0.78 11.49
N ASP A 81 4.90 1.04 10.19
CA ASP A 81 4.23 2.23 9.64
C ASP A 81 2.71 2.05 9.55
N TYR A 82 2.23 0.82 9.76
CA TYR A 82 0.82 0.46 9.62
C TYR A 82 0.21 -0.17 10.87
N ARG A 83 1.03 -0.72 11.79
CA ARG A 83 0.54 -1.45 12.98
C ARG A 83 -0.32 -0.63 13.94
N PHE A 84 -0.25 0.69 13.88
CA PHE A 84 -1.05 1.59 14.74
C PHE A 84 -2.45 1.89 14.16
N ILE A 85 -2.71 1.51 12.90
CA ILE A 85 -3.96 1.79 12.22
C ILE A 85 -5.03 0.80 12.71
N THR A 86 -6.02 1.32 13.43
CA THR A 86 -7.10 0.51 14.00
C THR A 86 -7.97 -0.09 12.88
N GLY A 87 -8.27 -1.39 12.99
CA GLY A 87 -9.12 -2.12 12.04
C GLY A 87 -8.37 -2.68 10.82
N LEU A 88 -7.11 -2.29 10.60
CA LEU A 88 -6.31 -2.82 9.50
C LEU A 88 -5.85 -4.24 9.81
N GLN A 89 -6.24 -5.20 8.98
CA GLN A 89 -5.88 -6.62 9.12
C GLN A 89 -4.45 -6.85 8.63
N LEU A 90 -3.48 -6.46 9.46
CA LEU A 90 -2.06 -6.54 9.13
C LEU A 90 -1.53 -7.97 9.32
N LEU A 91 -1.22 -8.63 8.21
CA LEU A 91 -0.66 -9.98 8.17
C LEU A 91 0.87 -9.98 8.34
N PRO A 92 1.46 -11.05 8.90
CA PRO A 92 2.90 -11.20 8.99
C PRO A 92 3.55 -11.17 7.59
N TYR A 93 4.63 -10.41 7.44
CA TYR A 93 5.40 -10.45 6.21
C TYR A 93 6.09 -11.82 6.06
N PRO A 94 5.94 -12.51 4.92
CA PRO A 94 6.56 -13.82 4.71
C PRO A 94 8.09 -13.67 4.81
N ARG A 95 8.70 -14.48 5.69
CA ARG A 95 10.16 -14.57 5.72
C ARG A 95 10.64 -15.14 4.37
N PRO A 96 11.81 -14.69 3.85
CA PRO A 96 12.42 -15.38 2.72
C PRO A 96 12.46 -16.87 3.03
N PHE A 97 12.03 -17.70 2.08
CA PHE A 97 12.13 -19.15 2.23
C PHE A 97 13.59 -19.48 2.53
N VAL A 98 13.86 -19.91 3.77
CA VAL A 98 15.15 -20.52 4.09
C VAL A 98 15.11 -21.85 3.37
N VAL A 99 15.84 -21.95 2.26
CA VAL A 99 16.12 -23.25 1.64
C VAL A 99 17.00 -23.97 2.66
N THR A 100 16.40 -24.85 3.46
CA THR A 100 17.18 -25.79 4.27
C THR A 100 18.05 -26.60 3.31
N PRO A 101 19.37 -26.73 3.59
CA PRO A 101 20.31 -27.42 2.72
C PRO A 101 19.96 -28.88 2.50
#